data_AF-X0X062-F1
#
_entry.id   AF-X0X062-F1
#
_cell.length_a   1.000
_cell.length_b   1.000
_cell.length_c   1.000
_cell.angle_alpha   90.00
_cell.angle_beta   90.00
_cell.angle_gamma   90.00
#
_symmetry.space_group_name_H-M   'P 1'
#
loop_
_entity.id
_entity.type
_entity.pdbx_description
1 polymer ?
#
loop_
_entity_poly.entity_id
_entity_poly.type
_entity_poly.pdbx_seq_one_letter_code
_entity_poly.pdbx_strand_id
1 'polypeptide(L)'
;FVYDIADDSLIILRTQTGELRAYHNACLHRGTRLREEAGPLERIRCPFHGFTWNLEGGLADVPCRWDFPQIEDDDFRLPEARIATWGGFVFVHFDPEARPLEDYLADLPRHFERWPLEDRFVAARVERRVACNWKIAIEAFIETFHIIGVHSANLPFFGDANSQYDVWPDQPHYDRMLNASGTPSPHVRGEMSDQRVVDIAARFGMVEPGTRVPEGATARTVMVEASRKRITETTGLDTSG
;
A
#
# COMPACT_ATOMS: atom_id res chain seq x y z
N PHE A 1 -5.96 -5.94 -13.81
CA PHE A 1 -4.60 -5.77 -13.28
C PHE A 1 -3.83 -7.07 -13.43
N VAL A 2 -2.53 -6.97 -13.62
CA VAL A 2 -1.59 -8.10 -13.54
C VAL A 2 -0.71 -7.82 -12.33
N TYR A 3 -0.61 -8.78 -11.41
CA TYR A 3 0.19 -8.69 -10.20
C TYR A 3 1.27 -9.76 -10.25
N ASP A 4 2.52 -9.33 -10.22
CA ASP A 4 3.69 -10.21 -10.22
C ASP A 4 4.44 -10.07 -8.89
N ILE A 5 4.76 -11.20 -8.27
CA ILE A 5 5.56 -11.25 -7.05
C ILE A 5 6.42 -12.50 -7.07
N ALA A 6 7.74 -12.31 -6.92
CA ALA A 6 8.72 -13.38 -7.11
C ALA A 6 8.50 -14.09 -8.46
N ASP A 7 8.26 -15.41 -8.44
CA ASP A 7 8.03 -16.23 -9.63
C ASP A 7 6.54 -16.43 -9.96
N ASP A 8 5.65 -15.83 -9.16
CA ASP A 8 4.21 -16.00 -9.28
C ASP A 8 3.52 -14.79 -9.93
N SER A 9 2.38 -15.06 -10.58
CA SER A 9 1.60 -14.05 -11.27
C SER A 9 0.09 -14.29 -11.14
N LEU A 10 -0.66 -13.21 -10.86
CA LEU A 10 -2.11 -13.21 -10.78
C LEU A 10 -2.72 -12.21 -11.78
N ILE A 11 -3.85 -12.60 -12.37
CA ILE A 11 -4.79 -11.68 -13.01
C ILE A 11 -5.80 -11.25 -11.96
N ILE A 12 -5.80 -9.98 -11.61
CA ILE A 12 -6.80 -9.39 -10.71
C ILE A 12 -7.78 -8.58 -11.56
N LEU A 13 -9.06 -8.91 -11.50
CA LEU A 13 -10.09 -8.26 -12.30
C LEU A 13 -11.33 -7.93 -11.49
N ARG A 14 -12.16 -7.06 -12.07
CA ARG A 14 -13.51 -6.80 -11.61
C ARG A 14 -14.49 -7.38 -12.62
N THR A 15 -15.42 -8.21 -12.17
CA THR A 15 -16.47 -8.79 -13.01
C THR A 15 -17.50 -7.73 -13.39
N GLN A 16 -18.44 -8.08 -14.27
CA GLN A 16 -19.56 -7.20 -14.63
C GLN A 16 -20.49 -6.89 -13.45
N THR A 17 -20.56 -7.77 -12.45
CA THR A 17 -21.34 -7.56 -11.22
C THR A 17 -20.63 -6.63 -10.21
N GLY A 18 -19.39 -6.23 -10.50
CA GLY A 18 -18.57 -5.39 -9.62
C GLY A 18 -17.71 -6.17 -8.62
N GLU A 19 -17.84 -7.49 -8.57
CA GLU A 19 -17.05 -8.38 -7.71
C GLU A 19 -15.58 -8.40 -8.14
N LEU A 20 -14.65 -8.43 -7.17
CA LEU A 20 -13.22 -8.61 -7.43
C LEU A 20 -12.86 -10.09 -7.43
N ARG A 21 -12.03 -10.50 -8.40
CA ARG A 21 -11.52 -11.87 -8.51
C ARG A 21 -10.03 -11.86 -8.83
N ALA A 22 -9.33 -12.90 -8.38
CA ALA A 22 -7.91 -13.10 -8.68
C ALA A 22 -7.69 -14.53 -9.20
N TYR A 23 -7.05 -14.67 -10.36
CA TYR A 23 -6.74 -15.98 -10.95
C TYR A 23 -5.26 -16.14 -11.18
N HIS A 24 -4.75 -17.37 -11.05
CA HIS A 24 -3.39 -17.68 -11.49
C HIS A 24 -3.23 -17.34 -12.97
N ASN A 25 -2.18 -16.57 -13.30
CA ASN A 25 -1.94 -16.07 -14.66
C ASN A 25 -1.25 -17.13 -15.54
N ALA A 26 -1.80 -18.33 -15.59
CA ALA A 26 -1.26 -19.47 -16.32
C ALA A 26 -2.39 -20.25 -17.00
N CYS A 27 -2.25 -20.46 -18.31
CA CYS A 27 -3.19 -21.23 -19.10
C CYS A 27 -3.19 -22.70 -18.69
N LEU A 28 -4.36 -23.27 -18.40
CA LEU A 28 -4.47 -24.70 -18.04
C LEU A 28 -4.13 -25.67 -19.15
N HIS A 29 -4.03 -25.21 -20.41
CA HIS A 29 -3.60 -26.07 -21.52
C HIS A 29 -2.10 -26.40 -21.41
N ARG A 30 -1.22 -25.38 -21.40
CA ARG A 30 0.24 -25.56 -21.45
C ARG A 30 1.05 -24.53 -20.65
N GLY A 31 0.43 -23.90 -19.66
CA GLY A 31 1.09 -22.96 -18.74
C GLY A 31 1.46 -21.60 -19.33
N THR A 32 1.07 -21.29 -20.58
CA THR A 32 1.33 -19.97 -21.16
C THR A 32 0.70 -18.87 -20.30
N ARG A 33 1.46 -17.80 -20.05
CA ARG A 33 0.96 -16.61 -19.38
C ARG A 33 -0.25 -16.03 -20.13
N LEU A 34 -1.33 -15.78 -19.41
CA LEU A 34 -2.60 -15.35 -20.02
C LEU A 34 -2.61 -13.85 -20.31
N ARG A 35 -1.95 -13.04 -19.46
CA ARG A 35 -1.78 -11.59 -19.65
C ARG A 35 -0.42 -11.09 -19.23
N GLU A 36 0.14 -10.21 -20.04
CA GLU A 36 1.36 -9.45 -19.72
C GLU A 36 1.06 -8.10 -19.09
N GLU A 37 -0.03 -7.45 -19.51
CA GLU A 37 -0.34 -6.07 -19.13
C GLU A 37 -1.71 -5.93 -18.47
N ALA A 38 -1.81 -4.94 -17.59
CA ALA A 38 -3.08 -4.49 -17.04
C ALA A 38 -3.90 -3.75 -18.10
N GLY A 39 -5.22 -3.92 -18.05
CA GLY A 39 -6.14 -3.21 -18.93
C GLY A 39 -7.53 -3.82 -18.88
N PRO A 40 -8.52 -3.20 -19.53
CA PRO A 40 -9.85 -3.77 -19.65
C PRO A 40 -9.82 -5.07 -20.46
N LEU A 41 -10.77 -5.96 -20.15
CA LEU A 41 -10.98 -7.20 -20.89
C LEU A 41 -12.43 -7.68 -20.76
N GLU A 42 -12.94 -8.34 -21.81
CA GLU A 42 -14.25 -9.00 -21.77
C GLU A 42 -14.13 -10.50 -21.47
N ARG A 43 -12.97 -11.08 -21.79
CA ARG A 43 -12.66 -12.51 -21.63
C ARG A 43 -11.16 -12.71 -21.44
N ILE A 44 -10.79 -13.77 -20.73
CA ILE A 44 -9.38 -14.14 -20.52
C ILE A 44 -9.02 -15.14 -21.61
N ARG A 45 -8.37 -14.68 -22.68
CA ARG A 45 -7.99 -15.53 -23.82
C ARG A 45 -6.49 -15.79 -23.82
N CYS A 46 -6.10 -17.06 -23.82
CA CYS A 46 -4.71 -17.48 -23.94
C CYS A 46 -4.14 -17.05 -25.31
N PRO A 47 -2.98 -16.35 -25.34
CA PRO A 47 -2.39 -15.86 -26.58
C PRO A 47 -1.79 -16.98 -27.46
N PHE A 48 -1.59 -18.18 -26.91
CA PHE A 48 -0.96 -19.27 -27.66
C PHE A 48 -1.95 -20.05 -28.53
N HIS A 49 -2.94 -20.70 -27.91
CA HIS A 49 -3.88 -21.58 -28.62
C HIS A 49 -5.34 -21.10 -28.54
N GLY A 50 -5.60 -19.95 -27.92
CA GLY A 50 -6.94 -19.36 -27.91
C GLY A 50 -7.95 -19.96 -26.93
N PHE A 51 -7.53 -20.87 -26.04
CA PHE A 51 -8.35 -21.26 -24.87
C PHE A 51 -8.82 -20.01 -24.15
N THR A 52 -10.11 -19.93 -23.87
CA THR A 52 -10.74 -18.71 -23.37
C THR A 52 -11.57 -19.02 -22.14
N TRP A 53 -11.43 -18.20 -21.12
CA TRP A 53 -12.27 -18.18 -19.92
C TRP A 53 -13.10 -16.90 -19.84
N ASN A 54 -14.26 -16.99 -19.20
CA ASN A 54 -15.07 -15.82 -18.83
C ASN A 54 -14.44 -15.09 -17.62
N LEU A 55 -15.07 -13.98 -17.18
CA LEU A 55 -14.54 -13.19 -16.06
C LEU A 55 -14.77 -13.89 -14.70
N GLU A 56 -15.69 -14.85 -14.67
CA GLU A 56 -16.01 -15.74 -13.55
C GLU A 56 -15.10 -16.99 -13.52
N GLY A 57 -14.07 -17.03 -14.37
CA GLY A 57 -13.03 -18.06 -14.40
C GLY A 57 -13.47 -19.38 -15.05
N GLY A 58 -14.72 -19.49 -15.50
CA GLY A 58 -15.24 -20.65 -16.20
C GLY A 58 -14.71 -20.75 -17.62
N LEU A 59 -14.45 -21.98 -18.09
CA LEU A 59 -14.06 -22.23 -19.48
C LEU A 59 -15.20 -21.81 -20.42
N ALA A 60 -14.88 -20.94 -21.38
CA ALA A 60 -15.86 -20.34 -22.28
C ALA A 60 -15.71 -20.81 -23.72
N ASP A 61 -14.48 -21.03 -24.19
CA ASP A 61 -14.21 -21.48 -25.55
C ASP A 61 -12.90 -22.27 -25.64
N VAL A 62 -12.96 -23.38 -26.38
CA VAL A 62 -11.81 -24.23 -26.74
C VAL A 62 -11.81 -24.35 -28.26
N PRO A 63 -10.84 -23.72 -28.96
CA PRO A 63 -10.69 -23.92 -30.38
C PRO A 63 -10.52 -25.42 -30.71
N CYS A 64 -11.22 -25.88 -31.74
CA CYS A 64 -11.27 -27.30 -32.11
C CYS A 64 -11.69 -28.22 -30.95
N ARG A 65 -12.73 -27.84 -30.17
CA ARG A 65 -13.21 -28.61 -28.99
C ARG A 65 -13.37 -30.13 -29.22
N TRP A 66 -13.65 -30.56 -30.45
CA TRP A 66 -13.73 -31.99 -30.80
C TRP A 66 -12.42 -32.77 -30.61
N ASP A 67 -11.25 -32.10 -30.61
CA ASP A 67 -9.94 -32.71 -30.34
C ASP A 67 -9.69 -32.90 -28.83
N PHE A 68 -10.56 -32.35 -27.98
CA PHE A 68 -10.46 -32.38 -26.52
C PHE A 68 -11.72 -32.96 -25.85
N PRO A 69 -12.20 -34.15 -26.25
CA PRO A 69 -13.41 -34.76 -25.67
C PRO A 69 -13.28 -35.09 -24.18
N GLN A 70 -12.06 -35.12 -23.65
CA GLN A 70 -11.76 -35.35 -22.23
C GLN A 70 -11.84 -34.08 -21.36
N ILE A 71 -12.04 -32.91 -21.94
CA ILE A 71 -12.14 -31.65 -21.19
C ILE A 71 -13.59 -31.43 -20.77
N GLU A 72 -13.83 -31.56 -19.48
CA GLU A 72 -15.05 -31.09 -18.82
C GLU A 72 -14.87 -29.61 -18.43
N ASP A 73 -15.89 -28.78 -18.70
CA ASP A 73 -15.78 -27.32 -18.52
C ASP A 73 -15.54 -26.92 -17.06
N ASP A 74 -16.09 -27.69 -16.11
CA ASP A 74 -15.95 -27.47 -14.66
C ASP A 74 -14.53 -27.83 -14.15
N ASP A 75 -13.89 -28.84 -14.75
CA ASP A 75 -12.51 -29.24 -14.40
C ASP A 75 -11.46 -28.26 -14.96
N PHE A 76 -11.86 -27.40 -15.89
CA PHE A 76 -10.99 -26.43 -16.56
C PHE A 76 -11.28 -24.98 -16.14
N ARG A 77 -11.87 -24.77 -14.96
CA ARG A 77 -12.00 -23.44 -14.37
C ARG A 77 -10.63 -22.89 -13.96
N LEU A 78 -10.38 -21.60 -14.17
CA LEU A 78 -9.12 -20.98 -13.74
C LEU A 78 -8.96 -21.10 -12.22
N PRO A 79 -7.79 -21.55 -11.73
CA PRO A 79 -7.50 -21.58 -10.30
C PRO A 79 -7.59 -20.17 -9.71
N GLU A 80 -8.40 -20.02 -8.68
CA GLU A 80 -8.66 -18.76 -7.99
C GLU A 80 -7.71 -18.60 -6.80
N ALA A 81 -7.18 -17.40 -6.64
CA ALA A 81 -6.45 -16.96 -5.46
C ALA A 81 -7.43 -16.23 -4.54
N ARG A 82 -7.24 -16.34 -3.22
CA ARG A 82 -8.07 -15.60 -2.25
C ARG A 82 -7.85 -14.10 -2.46
N ILE A 83 -8.93 -13.33 -2.44
CA ILE A 83 -8.91 -11.87 -2.60
C ILE A 83 -9.79 -11.22 -1.53
N ALA A 84 -9.34 -10.10 -0.98
CA ALA A 84 -10.07 -9.31 -0.01
C ALA A 84 -9.68 -7.83 -0.12
N THR A 85 -10.45 -6.96 0.54
CA THR A 85 -10.21 -5.52 0.52
C THR A 85 -10.23 -4.92 1.92
N TRP A 86 -9.33 -3.98 2.17
CA TRP A 86 -9.35 -3.16 3.38
C TRP A 86 -8.84 -1.75 3.06
N GLY A 87 -9.53 -0.70 3.51
CA GLY A 87 -9.11 0.69 3.34
C GLY A 87 -8.87 1.11 1.88
N GLY A 88 -9.64 0.57 0.92
CA GLY A 88 -9.44 0.82 -0.52
C GLY A 88 -8.32 0.00 -1.18
N PHE A 89 -7.54 -0.75 -0.40
CA PHE A 89 -6.49 -1.65 -0.92
C PHE A 89 -7.09 -3.03 -1.27
N VAL A 90 -6.47 -3.68 -2.25
CA VAL A 90 -6.77 -5.06 -2.64
C VAL A 90 -5.63 -5.95 -2.15
N PHE A 91 -5.97 -6.96 -1.37
CA PHE A 91 -5.04 -7.98 -0.88
C PHE A 91 -5.36 -9.30 -1.56
N VAL A 92 -4.30 -10.06 -1.87
CA VAL A 92 -4.40 -11.37 -2.51
C VAL A 92 -3.57 -12.38 -1.73
N HIS A 93 -4.01 -13.62 -1.72
CA HIS A 93 -3.28 -14.75 -1.18
C HIS A 93 -3.40 -15.93 -2.14
N PHE A 94 -2.28 -16.54 -2.52
CA PHE A 94 -2.24 -17.60 -3.55
C PHE A 94 -2.96 -18.88 -3.11
N ASP A 95 -2.98 -19.17 -1.82
CA ASP A 95 -3.81 -20.24 -1.26
C ASP A 95 -5.27 -19.76 -1.09
N PRO A 96 -6.26 -20.38 -1.78
CA PRO A 96 -7.68 -20.03 -1.63
C PRO A 96 -8.21 -20.32 -0.22
N GLU A 97 -7.61 -21.27 0.50
CA GLU A 97 -8.00 -21.69 1.85
C GLU A 97 -7.27 -20.91 2.96
N ALA A 98 -6.45 -19.92 2.58
CA ALA A 98 -5.75 -19.05 3.53
C ALA A 98 -6.73 -18.38 4.49
N ARG A 99 -6.30 -17.99 5.69
CA ARG A 99 -7.20 -17.32 6.65
C ARG A 99 -7.81 -16.01 6.09
N PRO A 100 -8.99 -15.58 6.57
CA PRO A 100 -9.58 -14.28 6.22
C PRO A 100 -8.63 -13.09 6.46
N LEU A 101 -8.76 -12.06 5.63
CA LEU A 101 -7.92 -10.86 5.73
C LEU A 101 -8.19 -10.12 7.04
N GLU A 102 -9.44 -10.08 7.47
CA GLU A 102 -9.88 -9.39 8.69
C GLU A 102 -9.21 -10.01 9.91
N ASP A 103 -9.17 -11.34 9.96
CA ASP A 103 -8.43 -12.09 10.98
C ASP A 103 -6.91 -11.84 10.87
N TYR A 104 -6.40 -11.60 9.66
CA TYR A 104 -4.98 -11.30 9.47
C TYR A 104 -4.57 -9.93 9.99
N LEU A 105 -5.36 -8.91 9.66
CA LEU A 105 -5.11 -7.53 10.03
C LEU A 105 -5.32 -7.30 11.53
N ALA A 106 -6.20 -8.10 12.14
CA ALA A 106 -6.52 -8.03 13.56
C ALA A 106 -6.87 -6.59 13.99
N ASP A 107 -6.12 -6.01 14.93
CA ASP A 107 -6.37 -4.65 15.42
C ASP A 107 -5.82 -3.52 14.52
N LEU A 108 -5.11 -3.85 13.43
CA LEU A 108 -4.56 -2.83 12.52
C LEU A 108 -5.62 -1.81 12.05
N PRO A 109 -6.84 -2.21 11.61
CA PRO A 109 -7.86 -1.27 11.15
C PRO A 109 -8.22 -0.20 12.18
N ARG A 110 -8.21 -0.55 13.47
CA ARG A 110 -8.53 0.36 14.57
C ARG A 110 -7.56 1.55 14.64
N HIS A 111 -6.29 1.32 14.29
CA HIS A 111 -5.29 2.38 14.25
C HIS A 111 -5.48 3.34 13.09
N PHE A 112 -6.34 3.04 12.12
CA PHE A 112 -6.57 3.85 10.92
C PHE A 112 -8.00 4.42 10.82
N GLU A 113 -8.88 4.20 11.80
CA GLU A 113 -10.30 4.65 11.77
C GLU A 113 -10.51 6.14 11.50
N ARG A 114 -9.53 6.97 11.85
CA ARG A 114 -9.59 8.44 11.64
C ARG A 114 -9.30 8.85 10.19
N TRP A 115 -8.77 7.96 9.37
CA TRP A 115 -8.36 8.25 8.00
C TRP A 115 -9.23 7.45 7.02
N PRO A 116 -9.98 8.10 6.12
CA PRO A 116 -10.77 7.41 5.11
C PRO A 116 -9.83 6.96 3.98
N LEU A 117 -9.11 5.87 4.22
CA LEU A 117 -8.16 5.30 3.27
C LEU A 117 -8.86 4.85 1.97
N GLU A 118 -10.12 4.45 2.08
CA GLU A 118 -10.98 4.04 0.97
C GLU A 118 -11.34 5.18 0.01
N ASP A 119 -11.27 6.44 0.46
CA ASP A 119 -11.54 7.62 -0.36
C ASP A 119 -10.24 8.23 -0.88
N ARG A 120 -9.39 7.39 -1.46
CA ARG A 120 -8.08 7.78 -2.01
C ARG A 120 -7.89 7.20 -3.40
N PHE A 121 -7.01 7.84 -4.17
CA PHE A 121 -6.62 7.38 -5.49
C PHE A 121 -5.09 7.41 -5.64
N VAL A 122 -4.58 6.58 -6.55
CA VAL A 122 -3.15 6.56 -6.87
C VAL A 122 -2.84 7.76 -7.77
N ALA A 123 -2.26 8.81 -7.20
CA ALA A 123 -1.84 10.00 -7.94
C ALA A 123 -0.54 9.78 -8.74
N ALA A 124 0.36 8.94 -8.23
CA ALA A 124 1.61 8.58 -8.88
C ALA A 124 2.07 7.18 -8.43
N ARG A 125 2.77 6.47 -9.32
CA ARG A 125 3.42 5.19 -9.04
C ARG A 125 4.89 5.31 -9.41
N VAL A 126 5.77 4.99 -8.47
CA VAL A 126 7.23 4.97 -8.68
C VAL A 126 7.72 3.57 -8.39
N GLU A 127 8.48 3.02 -9.33
CA GLU A 127 9.07 1.69 -9.19
C GLU A 127 10.58 1.76 -9.34
N ARG A 128 11.27 0.98 -8.51
CA ARG A 128 12.71 0.85 -8.58
C ARG A 128 13.13 -0.55 -8.18
N ARG A 129 14.00 -1.15 -9.00
CA ARG A 129 14.72 -2.36 -8.61
C ARG A 129 15.84 -1.99 -7.64
N VAL A 130 15.74 -2.49 -6.41
CA VAL A 130 16.78 -2.33 -5.39
C VAL A 130 17.52 -3.65 -5.25
N ALA A 131 18.85 -3.63 -5.38
CA ALA A 131 19.69 -4.82 -5.31
C ALA A 131 19.96 -5.23 -3.85
N CYS A 132 18.91 -5.59 -3.11
CA CYS A 132 19.00 -6.07 -1.73
C CYS A 132 17.91 -7.10 -1.43
N ASN A 133 18.04 -7.80 -0.30
CA ASN A 133 16.94 -8.62 0.20
C ASN A 133 15.79 -7.73 0.68
N TRP A 134 14.54 -8.10 0.39
CA TRP A 134 13.37 -7.31 0.79
C TRP A 134 13.29 -7.04 2.30
N LYS A 135 13.81 -7.96 3.14
CA LYS A 135 13.87 -7.75 4.60
C LYS A 135 14.74 -6.55 4.97
N ILE A 136 15.90 -6.42 4.34
CA ILE A 136 16.81 -5.28 4.55
C ILE A 136 16.12 -3.97 4.11
N ALA A 137 15.36 -4.02 3.01
CA ALA A 137 14.62 -2.85 2.56
C ALA A 137 13.57 -2.41 3.59
N ILE A 138 12.82 -3.35 4.18
CA ILE A 138 11.81 -3.04 5.21
C ILE A 138 12.45 -2.61 6.52
N GLU A 139 13.58 -3.18 6.91
CA GLU A 139 14.31 -2.79 8.13
C GLU A 139 14.56 -1.28 8.20
N ALA A 140 14.86 -0.63 7.06
CA ALA A 140 15.04 0.82 6.98
C ALA A 140 13.74 1.65 7.21
N PHE A 141 12.57 1.03 7.21
CA PHE A 141 11.27 1.70 7.43
C PHE A 141 10.64 1.39 8.80
N ILE A 142 11.26 0.53 9.61
CA ILE A 142 10.82 0.18 10.97
C ILE A 142 11.75 0.76 12.05
N GLU A 143 12.62 1.71 11.68
CA GLU A 143 13.48 2.48 12.58
C GLU A 143 13.69 3.92 12.10
N THR A 144 14.17 4.79 12.98
CA THR A 144 14.50 6.21 12.70
C THR A 144 15.97 6.53 12.94
N PHE A 145 16.76 5.57 13.38
CA PHE A 145 18.17 5.73 13.73
C PHE A 145 19.00 6.23 12.54
N HIS A 146 18.68 5.80 11.32
CA HIS A 146 19.40 6.24 10.12
C HIS A 146 19.18 7.73 9.80
N ILE A 147 18.19 8.41 10.38
CA ILE A 147 17.90 9.82 10.10
C ILE A 147 19.09 10.72 10.45
N ILE A 148 19.82 10.38 11.52
CA ILE A 148 21.03 11.10 11.95
C ILE A 148 22.08 11.15 10.83
N GLY A 149 22.28 10.03 10.13
CA GLY A 149 23.33 9.88 9.11
C GLY A 149 22.86 10.20 7.69
N VAL A 150 21.66 9.76 7.32
CA VAL A 150 21.16 9.75 5.93
C VAL A 150 20.19 10.90 5.66
N HIS A 151 19.36 11.26 6.64
CA HIS A 151 18.35 12.32 6.53
C HIS A 151 18.63 13.47 7.48
N SER A 152 19.90 13.87 7.61
CA SER A 152 20.34 14.90 8.57
C SER A 152 19.63 16.25 8.38
N ALA A 153 19.11 16.52 7.19
CA ALA A 153 18.29 17.69 6.89
C ALA A 153 16.91 17.69 7.59
N ASN A 154 16.44 16.54 8.07
CA ASN A 154 15.17 16.38 8.79
C ASN A 154 15.33 16.61 10.30
N LEU A 155 16.53 16.43 10.85
CA LEU A 155 16.82 16.59 12.29
C LEU A 155 16.27 17.90 12.90
N PRO A 156 16.24 19.05 12.19
CA PRO A 156 15.71 20.29 12.76
C PRO A 156 14.21 20.26 13.10
N PHE A 157 13.41 19.34 12.56
CA PHE A 157 11.96 19.32 12.77
C PHE A 157 11.38 17.92 13.00
N PHE A 158 12.20 16.88 12.95
CA PHE A 158 11.77 15.50 13.10
C PHE A 158 12.37 14.88 14.37
N GLY A 159 11.49 14.36 15.23
CA GLY A 159 11.85 13.68 16.46
C GLY A 159 12.26 12.23 16.18
N ASP A 160 13.54 12.03 15.86
CA ASP A 160 14.16 10.73 15.62
C ASP A 160 14.53 10.00 16.92
N ALA A 161 15.11 10.72 17.89
CA ALA A 161 15.59 10.14 19.14
C ALA A 161 14.47 9.80 20.16
N ASN A 162 13.25 10.27 19.91
CA ASN A 162 12.07 10.09 20.76
C ASN A 162 10.95 9.33 20.05
N SER A 163 11.29 8.55 19.03
CA SER A 163 10.37 7.63 18.35
C SER A 163 9.78 6.61 19.33
N GLN A 164 8.47 6.40 19.24
CA GLN A 164 7.79 5.32 19.95
C GLN A 164 7.64 4.11 19.03
N TYR A 165 8.05 2.94 19.52
CA TYR A 165 7.89 1.66 18.86
C TYR A 165 6.96 0.78 19.69
N ASP A 166 5.80 0.45 19.12
CA ASP A 166 4.87 -0.49 19.73
C ASP A 166 4.97 -1.83 19.02
N VAL A 167 5.28 -2.87 19.80
CA VAL A 167 5.32 -4.26 19.34
C VAL A 167 4.46 -5.08 20.29
N TRP A 168 3.44 -5.73 19.74
CA TRP A 168 2.46 -6.49 20.50
C TRP A 168 2.70 -8.00 20.31
N PRO A 169 3.04 -8.74 21.38
CA PRO A 169 3.28 -10.18 21.28
C PRO A 169 2.10 -10.99 20.74
N ASP A 170 0.88 -10.50 20.95
CA ASP A 170 -0.39 -11.09 20.53
C ASP A 170 -0.88 -10.61 19.15
N GLN A 171 -0.22 -9.61 18.55
CA GLN A 171 -0.54 -9.08 17.22
C GLN A 171 0.71 -9.13 16.31
N PRO A 172 1.17 -10.32 15.88
CA PRO A 172 2.48 -10.48 15.26
C PRO A 172 2.56 -10.01 13.79
N HIS A 173 1.48 -9.43 13.26
CA HIS A 173 1.34 -9.10 11.84
C HIS A 173 1.60 -7.63 11.51
N TYR A 174 1.78 -6.79 12.53
CA TYR A 174 2.14 -5.39 12.37
C TYR A 174 2.86 -4.85 13.62
N ASP A 175 3.66 -3.80 13.41
CA ASP A 175 4.17 -2.94 14.48
C ASP A 175 3.65 -1.51 14.25
N ARG A 176 3.92 -0.62 15.20
CA ARG A 176 3.62 0.81 15.03
C ARG A 176 4.81 1.65 15.44
N MET A 177 5.27 2.47 14.51
CA MET A 177 6.27 3.51 14.74
C MET A 177 5.62 4.89 14.72
N LEU A 178 5.70 5.63 15.83
CA LEU A 178 5.20 7.01 15.93
C LEU A 178 6.35 8.00 16.09
N ASN A 179 6.41 8.97 15.19
CA ASN A 179 7.45 9.99 15.15
C ASN A 179 6.84 11.39 15.27
N ALA A 180 7.38 12.20 16.17
CA ALA A 180 6.92 13.56 16.38
C ALA A 180 7.48 14.50 15.30
N SER A 181 6.61 15.21 14.59
CA SER A 181 7.00 16.38 13.79
C SER A 181 6.97 17.67 14.64
N GLY A 182 7.77 18.66 14.24
CA GLY A 182 7.95 19.93 14.95
C GLY A 182 8.74 19.81 16.25
N THR A 183 9.47 18.72 16.41
CA THR A 183 10.34 18.47 17.56
C THR A 183 11.76 18.26 17.02
N PRO A 184 12.70 19.18 17.28
CA PRO A 184 14.06 19.02 16.80
C PRO A 184 14.75 17.85 17.51
N SER A 185 15.57 17.12 16.75
CA SER A 185 16.46 16.08 17.27
C SER A 185 17.46 16.66 18.28
N PRO A 186 17.81 15.92 19.35
CA PRO A 186 18.91 16.30 20.24
C PRO A 186 20.28 16.28 19.54
N HIS A 187 20.37 15.71 18.33
CA HIS A 187 21.60 15.66 17.53
C HIS A 187 21.82 16.91 16.65
N VAL A 188 20.87 17.85 16.63
CA VAL A 188 21.07 19.14 15.94
C VAL A 188 22.18 19.93 16.63
N ARG A 189 23.12 20.46 15.83
CA ARG A 189 24.17 21.34 16.34
C ARG A 189 23.66 22.78 16.50
N GLY A 190 23.81 23.31 17.71
CA GLY A 190 23.43 24.68 18.04
C GLY A 190 21.96 24.82 18.45
N GLU A 191 21.58 26.03 18.83
CA GLU A 191 20.23 26.32 19.31
C GLU A 191 19.20 26.28 18.17
N MET A 192 18.06 25.66 18.47
CA MET A 192 16.90 25.57 17.59
C MET A 192 15.72 26.27 18.24
N SER A 193 15.45 27.51 17.82
CA SER A 193 14.21 28.19 18.17
C SER A 193 13.04 27.60 17.39
N ASP A 194 11.83 27.67 17.96
CA ASP A 194 10.62 27.19 17.29
C ASP A 194 10.41 27.83 15.91
N GLN A 195 10.71 29.12 15.75
CA GLN A 195 10.61 29.79 14.45
C GLN A 195 11.56 29.16 13.42
N ARG A 196 12.78 28.81 13.83
CA ARG A 196 13.75 28.17 12.93
C ARG A 196 13.32 26.77 12.53
N VAL A 197 12.68 26.02 13.42
CA VAL A 197 12.07 24.71 13.12
C VAL A 197 11.01 24.88 12.02
N VAL A 198 10.08 25.82 12.18
CA VAL A 198 9.01 26.11 11.21
C VAL A 198 9.56 26.58 9.87
N ASP A 199 10.54 27.49 9.86
CA ASP A 199 11.17 28.00 8.63
C ASP A 199 11.86 26.89 7.82
N ILE A 200 12.47 25.91 8.50
CA ILE A 200 13.08 24.75 7.84
C ILE A 200 11.98 23.81 7.33
N ALA A 201 10.99 23.49 8.16
CA ALA A 201 9.89 22.60 7.79
C ALA A 201 9.09 23.12 6.58
N ALA A 202 9.00 24.44 6.40
CA ALA A 202 8.39 25.07 5.23
C ALA A 202 9.08 24.69 3.90
N ARG A 203 10.40 24.48 3.91
CA ARG A 203 11.17 24.07 2.72
C ARG A 203 10.85 22.64 2.29
N PHE A 204 10.28 21.85 3.20
CA PHE A 204 9.81 20.48 2.95
C PHE A 204 8.29 20.43 2.70
N GLY A 205 7.62 21.58 2.57
CA GLY A 205 6.18 21.65 2.31
C GLY A 205 5.29 21.25 3.49
N MET A 206 5.85 21.16 4.70
CA MET A 206 5.06 20.77 5.89
C MET A 206 4.15 21.91 6.37
N VAL A 207 4.57 23.16 6.15
CA VAL A 207 3.87 24.40 6.50
C VAL A 207 4.09 25.44 5.40
N GLU A 208 3.21 26.44 5.32
CA GLU A 208 3.34 27.51 4.33
C GLU A 208 4.59 28.37 4.58
N PRO A 209 5.35 28.74 3.53
CA PRO A 209 6.48 29.67 3.67
C PRO A 209 6.07 30.98 4.34
N GLY A 210 6.85 31.42 5.32
CA GLY A 210 6.60 32.66 6.07
C GLY A 210 5.67 32.51 7.28
N THR A 211 5.19 31.30 7.58
CA THR A 211 4.45 31.00 8.82
C THR A 211 5.24 31.45 10.05
N ARG A 212 4.58 32.18 10.97
CA ARG A 212 5.18 32.69 12.22
C ARG A 212 4.74 31.85 13.40
N VAL A 213 5.64 31.66 14.35
CA VAL A 213 5.35 31.05 15.66
C VAL A 213 4.86 32.14 16.61
N PRO A 214 3.60 32.09 17.09
CA PRO A 214 3.11 33.05 18.07
C PRO A 214 3.87 32.97 19.40
N GLU A 215 3.83 34.06 20.18
CA GLU A 215 4.38 34.07 21.54
C GLU A 215 3.72 32.98 22.41
N GLY A 216 4.53 32.16 23.08
CA GLY A 216 4.06 31.04 23.90
C GLY A 216 3.65 29.78 23.12
N ALA A 217 3.66 29.80 21.79
CA ALA A 217 3.44 28.61 20.96
C ALA A 217 4.75 27.85 20.70
N THR A 218 4.62 26.57 20.33
CA THR A 218 5.75 25.74 19.89
C THR A 218 5.67 25.48 18.39
N ALA A 219 6.80 25.12 17.77
CA ALA A 219 6.84 24.71 16.37
C ALA A 219 5.89 23.52 16.10
N ARG A 220 5.84 22.57 17.03
CA ARG A 220 4.94 21.43 16.98
C ARG A 220 3.48 21.86 16.90
N THR A 221 3.04 22.78 17.77
CA THR A 221 1.65 23.25 17.76
C THR A 221 1.30 23.88 16.41
N VAL A 222 2.16 24.77 15.89
CA VAL A 222 1.97 25.43 14.60
C VAL A 222 1.91 24.43 13.45
N MET A 223 2.82 23.44 13.43
CA MET A 223 2.86 22.41 12.37
C MET A 223 1.65 21.47 12.42
N VAL A 224 1.15 21.14 13.62
CA VAL A 224 -0.07 20.34 13.80
C VAL A 224 -1.28 21.10 13.28
N GLU A 225 -1.44 22.38 13.63
CA GLU A 225 -2.54 23.23 13.15
C GLU A 225 -2.50 23.40 11.64
N ALA A 226 -1.33 23.65 11.06
CA ALA A 226 -1.15 23.73 9.62
C ALA A 226 -1.52 22.40 8.92
N SER A 227 -1.13 21.27 9.50
CA SER A 227 -1.47 19.94 8.95
C SER A 227 -2.96 19.65 9.05
N ARG A 228 -3.60 19.97 10.19
CA ARG A 228 -5.05 19.85 10.39
C ARG A 228 -5.81 20.69 9.37
N LYS A 229 -5.45 21.97 9.24
CA LYS A 229 -6.03 22.88 8.24
C LYS A 229 -5.91 22.32 6.83
N ARG A 230 -4.70 21.92 6.40
CA ARG A 230 -4.47 21.35 5.06
C ARG A 230 -5.30 20.10 4.80
N ILE A 231 -5.35 19.17 5.77
CA ILE A 231 -6.14 17.94 5.64
C ILE A 231 -7.63 18.31 5.54
N THR A 232 -8.16 19.16 6.41
CA THR A 232 -9.56 19.58 6.39
C THR A 232 -9.92 20.31 5.10
N GLU A 233 -9.07 21.20 4.58
CA GLU A 233 -9.30 21.90 3.31
C GLU A 233 -9.28 20.95 2.10
N THR A 234 -8.41 19.93 2.13
CA THR A 234 -8.25 18.99 1.00
C THR A 234 -9.30 17.87 1.01
N THR A 235 -9.73 17.45 2.20
CA THR A 235 -10.56 16.24 2.37
C THR A 235 -11.96 16.51 2.93
N GLY A 236 -12.21 17.71 3.45
CA GLY A 236 -13.45 18.05 4.17
C GLY A 236 -13.59 17.40 5.54
N LEU A 237 -12.60 16.64 6.01
CA LEU A 237 -12.65 15.91 7.27
C LEU A 237 -12.42 16.82 8.48
N ASP A 238 -13.16 16.58 9.55
CA ASP A 238 -12.87 17.17 10.86
C ASP A 238 -11.64 16.50 11.48
N THR A 239 -10.61 17.29 11.75
CA THR A 239 -9.34 16.84 12.31
C THR A 239 -9.09 17.39 13.72
N SER A 240 -10.12 17.95 14.36
CA SER A 240 -10.01 18.65 15.66
C SER A 240 -9.78 17.74 16.87
N GLY A 241 -10.12 16.44 16.77
CA GLY A 241 -9.95 15.43 17.84
C GLY A 241 -8.57 14.78 17.93
#